data_AF-A0A6J7MBZ3-F1
#
_entry.id   AF-A0A6J7MBZ3-F1
#
_cell.length_a   1.000
_cell.length_b   1.000
_cell.length_c   1.000
_cell.angle_alpha   90.00
_cell.angle_beta   90.00
_cell.angle_gamma   90.00
#
_symmetry.space_group_name_H-M   'P 1'
#
loop_
_entity.id
_entity.type
_entity.pdbx_description
1 polymer ?
#
loop_
_entity_poly.entity_id
_entity_poly.type
_entity_poly.pdbx_seq_one_letter_code
_entity_poly.pdbx_strand_id
1 'polypeptide(L)'
;MGEGLGEKVEALDDVLRGLGNVVIAFSGGADSAFLAHRAHTVLGPASAHAVTAVSPSLATDEDADCRALAAEWGLRWTPVDTDEMARAAYRANDTDRCYHCKAELMDVVGPVADAERATIVLGVNLDDLGDHRPGQKAAEERGARFPLVEAGFTKADIRAASRTLGLRTWDKPAAACLASRIPYGTPVLLTTLTQVDRAEASLRRLGFRQLRVRHYDDTARIELDLADLPAAVERRAEIVDAVRRAGYRYVTLDLEGFRSGNLNG
;
A
#
# COMPACT_ATOMS: atom_id res chain seq x y z
N MET A 1 -12.28 21.95 11.60
CA MET A 1 -11.08 21.85 10.75
C MET A 1 -10.44 23.23 10.73
N GLY A 2 -9.11 23.35 10.71
CA GLY A 2 -8.47 24.66 10.51
C GLY A 2 -8.79 25.20 9.10
N GLU A 3 -8.78 26.53 8.91
CA GLU A 3 -9.19 27.19 7.66
C GLU A 3 -8.50 26.58 6.42
N GLY A 4 -7.18 26.38 6.46
CA GLY A 4 -6.44 25.81 5.33
C GLY A 4 -6.72 24.33 5.00
N LEU A 5 -7.21 23.52 5.94
CA LEU A 5 -7.58 22.13 5.63
C LEU A 5 -8.95 22.05 4.93
N GLY A 6 -9.86 22.96 5.29
CA GLY A 6 -11.16 23.07 4.62
C GLY A 6 -11.02 23.42 3.15
N GLU A 7 -10.19 24.42 2.83
CA GLU A 7 -9.90 24.84 1.46
C GLU A 7 -9.32 23.72 0.60
N LYS A 8 -8.36 22.94 1.14
CA LYS A 8 -7.82 21.77 0.43
C LYS A 8 -8.90 20.72 0.15
N VAL A 9 -9.76 20.46 1.14
CA VAL A 9 -10.88 19.51 0.99
C VAL A 9 -11.84 19.97 -0.10
N GLU A 10 -12.17 21.27 -0.16
CA GLU A 10 -13.01 21.84 -1.24
C GLU A 10 -12.32 21.74 -2.61
N ALA A 11 -11.03 22.06 -2.69
CA ALA A 11 -10.25 21.92 -3.91
C ALA A 11 -10.22 20.46 -4.41
N LEU A 12 -10.08 19.48 -3.51
CA LEU A 12 -10.14 18.06 -3.85
C LEU A 12 -11.51 17.67 -4.41
N ASP A 13 -12.60 18.19 -3.85
CA ASP A 13 -13.93 17.95 -4.38
C ASP A 13 -14.09 18.50 -5.79
N ASP A 14 -13.60 19.70 -6.04
CA ASP A 14 -13.69 20.34 -7.34
C ASP A 14 -12.88 19.58 -8.39
N VAL A 15 -11.68 19.12 -8.03
CA VAL A 15 -10.88 18.20 -8.87
C VAL A 15 -11.68 16.94 -9.19
N LEU A 16 -12.26 16.28 -8.18
CA LEU A 16 -13.03 15.06 -8.37
C LEU A 16 -14.26 15.29 -9.26
N ARG A 17 -15.05 16.35 -9.00
CA ARG A 17 -16.21 16.72 -9.83
C ARG A 17 -15.82 16.99 -11.28
N GLY A 18 -14.68 17.65 -11.49
CA GLY A 18 -14.13 17.89 -12.82
C GLY A 18 -13.74 16.62 -13.58
N LEU A 19 -13.30 15.58 -12.87
CA LEU A 19 -12.99 14.27 -13.46
C LEU A 19 -14.24 13.46 -13.83
N GLY A 20 -15.35 13.66 -13.12
CA GLY A 20 -16.60 12.94 -13.37
C GLY A 20 -16.54 11.49 -12.89
N ASN A 21 -16.33 10.54 -13.80
CA ASN A 21 -16.18 9.12 -13.45
C ASN A 21 -14.72 8.82 -13.12
N VAL A 22 -14.47 8.10 -12.03
CA VAL A 22 -13.12 7.72 -11.59
C VAL A 22 -13.04 6.24 -11.22
N VAL A 23 -11.91 5.64 -11.61
CA VAL A 23 -11.46 4.35 -11.07
C VAL A 23 -10.32 4.60 -10.11
N ILE A 24 -10.52 4.31 -8.84
CA ILE A 24 -9.54 4.55 -7.78
C ILE A 24 -8.69 3.30 -7.61
N ALA A 25 -7.38 3.40 -7.81
CA ALA A 25 -6.43 2.37 -7.42
C ALA A 25 -6.37 2.31 -5.88
N PHE A 26 -7.09 1.36 -5.30
CA PHE A 26 -7.39 1.28 -3.87
C PHE A 26 -6.55 0.18 -3.20
N SER A 27 -5.61 0.60 -2.35
CA SER A 27 -4.69 -0.29 -1.63
C SER A 27 -5.06 -0.53 -0.16
N GLY A 28 -6.14 0.08 0.33
CA GLY A 28 -6.51 0.05 1.75
C GLY A 28 -5.57 0.84 2.68
N GLY A 29 -4.47 1.40 2.18
CA GLY A 29 -3.63 2.35 2.90
C GLY A 29 -4.33 3.70 3.10
N ALA A 30 -3.91 4.45 4.12
CA ALA A 30 -4.53 5.71 4.55
C ALA A 30 -4.85 6.68 3.40
N ASP A 31 -3.90 6.89 2.49
CA ASP A 31 -4.01 7.86 1.40
C ASP A 31 -5.02 7.42 0.34
N SER A 32 -4.91 6.16 -0.13
CA SER A 32 -5.87 5.60 -1.11
C SER A 32 -7.27 5.43 -0.52
N ALA A 33 -7.38 5.17 0.79
CA ALA A 33 -8.64 5.00 1.48
C ALA A 33 -9.35 6.35 1.68
N PHE A 34 -8.62 7.39 2.04
CA PHE A 34 -9.15 8.76 2.06
C PHE A 34 -9.65 9.20 0.68
N LEU A 35 -8.86 8.97 -0.38
CA LEU A 35 -9.26 9.31 -1.74
C LEU A 35 -10.52 8.53 -2.17
N ALA A 36 -10.57 7.22 -1.92
CA ALA A 36 -11.72 6.38 -2.26
C ALA A 36 -12.99 6.83 -1.52
N HIS A 37 -12.88 7.09 -0.21
CA HIS A 37 -13.99 7.58 0.60
C HIS A 37 -14.48 8.95 0.10
N ARG A 38 -13.55 9.87 -0.22
CA ARG A 38 -13.90 11.20 -0.69
C ARG A 38 -14.54 11.17 -2.07
N ALA A 39 -13.96 10.42 -3.02
CA ALA A 39 -14.53 10.21 -4.35
C ALA A 39 -15.94 9.62 -4.27
N HIS A 40 -16.14 8.59 -3.44
CA HIS A 40 -17.46 8.00 -3.21
C HIS A 40 -18.47 9.02 -2.67
N THR A 41 -18.08 9.82 -1.68
CA THR A 41 -18.96 10.82 -1.08
C THR A 41 -19.32 11.95 -2.05
N VAL A 42 -18.36 12.40 -2.87
CA VAL A 42 -18.51 13.56 -3.75
C VAL A 42 -19.21 13.20 -5.06
N LEU A 43 -18.84 12.07 -5.67
CA LEU A 43 -19.30 11.65 -6.99
C LEU A 43 -20.46 10.65 -6.92
N GLY A 44 -20.62 9.97 -5.78
CA GLY A 44 -21.58 8.91 -5.59
C GLY A 44 -21.08 7.53 -6.07
N PRO A 45 -21.76 6.44 -5.65
CA PRO A 45 -21.33 5.06 -5.90
C PRO A 45 -21.29 4.66 -7.38
N ALA A 46 -22.05 5.33 -8.25
CA ALA A 46 -22.06 5.03 -9.68
C ALA A 46 -20.78 5.52 -10.40
N SER A 47 -20.20 6.63 -9.92
CA SER A 47 -19.09 7.34 -10.57
C SER A 47 -17.75 7.16 -9.87
N ALA A 48 -17.72 6.51 -8.70
CA ALA A 48 -16.49 6.19 -7.97
C ALA A 48 -16.35 4.67 -7.80
N HIS A 49 -15.46 4.05 -8.59
CA HIS A 49 -15.18 2.62 -8.54
C HIS A 49 -13.79 2.36 -7.94
N ALA A 50 -13.74 1.76 -6.75
CA ALA A 50 -12.49 1.35 -6.12
C ALA A 50 -12.02 0.00 -6.65
N VAL A 51 -10.76 -0.09 -7.05
CA VAL A 51 -10.17 -1.34 -7.58
C VAL A 51 -8.91 -1.68 -6.81
N THR A 52 -8.85 -2.91 -6.28
CA THR A 52 -7.66 -3.43 -5.59
C THR A 52 -6.97 -4.45 -6.48
N ALA A 53 -5.69 -4.23 -6.80
CA ALA A 53 -4.88 -5.24 -7.45
C ALA A 53 -4.50 -6.34 -6.47
N VAL A 54 -4.86 -7.56 -6.81
CA VAL A 54 -4.57 -8.77 -6.05
C VAL A 54 -3.47 -9.52 -6.78
N SER A 55 -2.35 -9.72 -6.08
CA SER A 55 -1.22 -10.47 -6.59
C SER A 55 -0.47 -11.12 -5.44
N PRO A 56 0.48 -12.03 -5.71
CA PRO A 56 1.30 -12.61 -4.65
C PRO A 56 2.15 -11.59 -3.88
N SER A 57 2.28 -10.36 -4.37
CA SER A 57 3.04 -9.30 -3.69
C SER A 57 2.19 -8.46 -2.72
N LEU A 58 0.86 -8.61 -2.75
CA LEU A 58 -0.07 -8.09 -1.76
C LEU A 58 -0.13 -9.05 -0.56
N ALA A 59 0.01 -8.50 0.66
CA ALA A 59 -0.13 -9.30 1.87
C ALA A 59 -1.58 -9.75 2.05
N THR A 60 -1.79 -10.99 2.51
CA THR A 60 -3.14 -11.57 2.66
C THR A 60 -4.05 -10.72 3.55
N ASP A 61 -3.50 -10.17 4.64
CA ASP A 61 -4.24 -9.31 5.57
C ASP A 61 -4.71 -8.00 4.91
N GLU A 62 -3.99 -7.50 3.91
CA GLU A 62 -4.34 -6.24 3.22
C GLU A 62 -5.50 -6.42 2.23
N ASP A 63 -5.59 -7.56 1.52
CA ASP A 63 -6.75 -7.87 0.68
C ASP A 63 -8.03 -7.99 1.52
N ALA A 64 -7.96 -8.74 2.62
CA ALA A 64 -9.07 -8.89 3.55
C ALA A 64 -9.51 -7.54 4.13
N ASP A 65 -8.56 -6.67 4.47
CA ASP A 65 -8.85 -5.32 4.96
C ASP A 65 -9.49 -4.42 3.90
N CYS A 66 -9.03 -4.47 2.64
CA CYS A 66 -9.62 -3.73 1.52
C CYS A 66 -11.10 -4.13 1.31
N ARG A 67 -11.39 -5.43 1.31
CA ARG A 67 -12.75 -5.95 1.20
C ARG A 67 -13.62 -5.48 2.37
N ALA A 68 -13.09 -5.52 3.59
CA ALA A 68 -13.81 -5.06 4.77
C ALA A 68 -14.10 -3.55 4.73
N LEU A 69 -13.13 -2.72 4.34
CA LEU A 69 -13.30 -1.27 4.15
C LEU A 69 -14.37 -0.97 3.09
N ALA A 70 -14.32 -1.67 1.95
CA ALA A 70 -15.29 -1.49 0.88
C ALA A 70 -16.73 -1.80 1.35
N ALA A 71 -16.92 -2.90 2.10
CA ALA A 71 -18.20 -3.26 2.67
C ALA A 71 -18.66 -2.26 3.75
N GLU A 72 -17.75 -1.84 4.63
CA GLU A 72 -18.01 -0.87 5.70
C GLU A 72 -18.50 0.48 5.16
N TRP A 73 -17.90 0.96 4.08
CA TRP A 73 -18.19 2.28 3.51
C TRP A 73 -19.16 2.24 2.31
N GLY A 74 -19.66 1.05 1.93
CA GLY A 74 -20.56 0.91 0.78
C GLY A 74 -19.91 1.27 -0.55
N LEU A 75 -18.60 1.09 -0.69
CA LEU A 75 -17.89 1.39 -1.93
C LEU A 75 -18.30 0.42 -3.03
N ARG A 76 -18.47 0.93 -4.25
CA ARG A 76 -18.40 0.09 -5.45
C ARG A 76 -16.95 -0.38 -5.57
N TRP A 77 -16.71 -1.66 -5.31
CA TRP A 77 -15.37 -2.23 -5.22
C TRP A 77 -15.23 -3.54 -5.97
N THR A 78 -14.11 -3.69 -6.70
CA THR A 78 -13.77 -4.92 -7.41
C THR A 78 -12.29 -5.28 -7.19
N PRO A 79 -11.97 -6.53 -6.78
CA PRO A 79 -10.61 -7.03 -6.85
C PRO A 79 -10.27 -7.37 -8.31
N VAL A 80 -9.07 -7.02 -8.76
CA VAL A 80 -8.54 -7.40 -10.07
C VAL A 80 -7.23 -8.15 -9.90
N ASP A 81 -7.08 -9.29 -10.55
CA ASP A 81 -5.84 -10.05 -10.50
C ASP A 81 -4.76 -9.37 -11.35
N THR A 82 -3.57 -9.20 -10.79
CA THR A 82 -2.38 -8.75 -11.54
C THR A 82 -1.30 -9.82 -11.50
N ASP A 83 -0.54 -9.94 -12.59
CA ASP A 83 0.53 -10.92 -12.71
C ASP A 83 1.87 -10.25 -13.00
N GLU A 84 2.27 -9.30 -12.14
CA GLU A 84 3.56 -8.65 -12.27
C GLU A 84 4.72 -9.66 -12.16
N MET A 85 4.48 -10.80 -11.50
CA MET A 85 5.45 -11.88 -11.37
C MET A 85 5.73 -12.60 -12.69
N ALA A 86 4.83 -12.59 -13.67
CA ALA A 86 5.13 -13.07 -15.02
C ALA A 86 6.20 -12.22 -15.73
N ARG A 87 6.36 -10.95 -15.35
CA ARG A 87 7.31 -10.02 -15.96
C ARG A 87 8.71 -10.24 -15.40
N ALA A 88 9.66 -10.61 -16.28
CA ALA A 88 11.06 -10.84 -15.89
C ALA A 88 11.69 -9.63 -15.20
N ALA A 89 11.35 -8.41 -15.64
CA ALA A 89 11.87 -7.18 -15.06
C ALA A 89 11.39 -6.93 -13.62
N TYR A 90 10.15 -7.32 -13.27
CA TYR A 90 9.69 -7.29 -11.89
C TYR A 90 10.44 -8.34 -11.04
N ARG A 91 10.59 -9.57 -11.54
CA ARG A 91 11.30 -10.63 -10.83
C ARG A 91 12.78 -10.34 -10.61
N ALA A 92 13.42 -9.56 -11.47
CA ALA A 92 14.81 -9.14 -11.32
C ALA A 92 15.06 -8.33 -10.05
N ASN A 93 14.01 -7.69 -9.50
CA ASN A 93 14.07 -6.92 -8.28
C ASN A 93 15.14 -5.81 -8.31
N ASP A 94 15.21 -5.06 -9.39
CA ASP A 94 16.06 -3.88 -9.49
C ASP A 94 15.35 -2.64 -8.91
N THR A 95 15.98 -1.47 -9.04
CA THR A 95 15.44 -0.18 -8.58
C THR A 95 14.13 0.19 -9.29
N ASP A 96 13.89 -0.35 -10.48
CA ASP A 96 12.69 -0.10 -11.29
C ASP A 96 11.58 -1.16 -11.08
N ARG A 97 11.74 -2.11 -10.15
CA ARG A 97 10.67 -3.08 -9.77
C ARG A 97 9.30 -2.40 -9.58
N CYS A 98 9.29 -1.25 -8.90
CA CYS A 98 8.07 -0.49 -8.64
C CYS A 98 7.45 0.11 -9.91
N TYR A 99 8.26 0.45 -10.93
CA TYR A 99 7.76 0.83 -12.26
C TYR A 99 6.99 -0.34 -12.87
N HIS A 100 7.60 -1.53 -12.93
CA HIS A 100 7.00 -2.70 -13.56
C HIS A 100 5.72 -3.18 -12.84
N CYS A 101 5.73 -3.15 -11.51
CA CYS A 101 4.53 -3.43 -10.71
C CYS A 101 3.41 -2.45 -11.02
N LYS A 102 3.71 -1.15 -11.10
CA LYS A 102 2.69 -0.15 -11.35
C LYS A 102 2.20 -0.15 -12.80
N ALA A 103 3.10 -0.41 -13.75
CA ALA A 103 2.76 -0.61 -15.15
C ALA A 103 1.73 -1.75 -15.31
N GLU A 104 1.95 -2.89 -14.66
CA GLU A 104 1.00 -4.01 -14.65
C GLU A 104 -0.37 -3.60 -14.10
N LEU A 105 -0.41 -2.95 -12.93
CA LEU A 105 -1.68 -2.46 -12.36
C LEU A 105 -2.43 -1.60 -13.37
N MET A 106 -1.75 -0.67 -14.01
CA MET A 106 -2.37 0.26 -14.95
C MET A 106 -2.80 -0.45 -16.25
N ASP A 107 -2.02 -1.42 -16.74
CA ASP A 107 -2.37 -2.25 -17.90
C ASP A 107 -3.67 -3.05 -17.63
N VAL A 108 -3.85 -3.57 -16.41
CA VAL A 108 -5.04 -4.33 -15.99
C VAL A 108 -6.25 -3.44 -15.69
N VAL A 109 -6.05 -2.28 -15.07
CA VAL A 109 -7.13 -1.35 -14.71
C VAL A 109 -7.60 -0.50 -15.89
N GLY A 110 -6.73 -0.26 -16.89
CA GLY A 110 -7.05 0.49 -18.10
C GLY A 110 -8.38 0.08 -18.76
N PRO A 111 -8.57 -1.21 -19.11
CA PRO A 111 -9.83 -1.69 -19.69
C PRO A 111 -11.08 -1.43 -18.84
N VAL A 112 -10.95 -1.46 -17.50
CA VAL A 112 -12.05 -1.14 -16.58
C VAL A 112 -12.40 0.35 -16.68
N ALA A 113 -11.38 1.21 -16.64
CA ALA A 113 -11.56 2.64 -16.76
C ALA A 113 -12.15 3.05 -18.12
N ASP A 114 -11.67 2.45 -19.21
CA ASP A 114 -12.16 2.70 -20.57
C ASP A 114 -13.65 2.34 -20.71
N ALA A 115 -14.04 1.16 -20.21
CA ALA A 115 -15.43 0.70 -20.25
C ALA A 115 -16.38 1.63 -19.47
N GLU A 116 -15.89 2.24 -18.39
CA GLU A 116 -16.65 3.15 -17.53
C GLU A 116 -16.52 4.62 -17.94
N ARG A 117 -15.72 4.92 -18.98
CA ARG A 117 -15.32 6.28 -19.37
C ARG A 117 -14.81 7.08 -18.17
N ALA A 118 -13.95 6.43 -17.38
CA ALA A 118 -13.46 6.92 -16.11
C ALA A 118 -11.97 7.27 -16.17
N THR A 119 -11.54 8.21 -15.34
CA THR A 119 -10.12 8.51 -15.14
C THR A 119 -9.55 7.65 -14.02
N ILE A 120 -8.38 7.04 -14.23
CA ILE A 120 -7.68 6.30 -13.17
C ILE A 120 -7.04 7.31 -12.21
N VAL A 121 -7.33 7.18 -10.91
CA VAL A 121 -6.77 8.06 -9.87
C VAL A 121 -6.02 7.27 -8.80
N LEU A 122 -4.89 7.80 -8.34
CA LEU A 122 -4.07 7.21 -7.27
C LEU A 122 -3.97 8.16 -6.08
N GLY A 123 -3.88 7.59 -4.88
CA GLY A 123 -3.68 8.32 -3.62
C GLY A 123 -2.24 8.81 -3.41
N VAL A 124 -1.60 9.38 -4.43
CA VAL A 124 -0.28 10.04 -4.32
C VAL A 124 -0.48 11.43 -3.70
N ASN A 125 0.33 11.82 -2.72
CA ASN A 125 0.27 13.11 -2.04
C ASN A 125 1.57 13.92 -2.21
N LEU A 126 1.62 15.16 -1.72
CA LEU A 126 2.77 16.05 -1.91
C LEU A 126 4.08 15.50 -1.31
N ASP A 127 4.03 14.78 -0.19
CA ASP A 127 5.22 14.19 0.44
C ASP A 127 5.79 13.03 -0.40
N ASP A 128 5.04 12.53 -1.38
CA ASP A 128 5.49 11.48 -2.27
C ASP A 128 6.26 11.97 -3.50
N LEU A 129 6.33 13.28 -3.77
CA LEU A 129 6.90 13.85 -5.01
C LEU A 129 8.44 13.90 -5.09
N GLY A 130 9.16 13.21 -4.19
CA GLY A 130 10.64 13.21 -4.15
C GLY A 130 11.36 12.50 -5.32
N ASP A 131 12.69 12.56 -5.32
CA ASP A 131 13.58 12.39 -6.50
C ASP A 131 13.65 11.03 -7.21
N HIS A 132 12.96 9.98 -6.74
CA HIS A 132 12.87 8.72 -7.49
C HIS A 132 11.59 7.94 -7.21
N ARG A 133 10.61 8.08 -8.11
CA ARG A 133 9.28 7.44 -8.00
C ARG A 133 8.92 6.65 -9.27
N PRO A 134 9.64 5.56 -9.58
CA PRO A 134 9.42 4.76 -10.79
C PRO A 134 7.96 4.31 -10.95
N GLY A 135 7.28 3.96 -9.86
CA GLY A 135 5.86 3.63 -9.89
C GLY A 135 4.98 4.80 -10.35
N GLN A 136 5.16 6.00 -9.79
CA GLN A 136 4.33 7.16 -10.17
C GLN A 136 4.51 7.49 -11.65
N LYS A 137 5.75 7.48 -12.13
CA LYS A 137 6.07 7.65 -13.55
C LYS A 137 5.30 6.66 -14.44
N ALA A 138 5.27 5.37 -14.10
CA ALA A 138 4.53 4.36 -14.86
C ALA A 138 3.02 4.63 -14.91
N ALA A 139 2.47 5.23 -13.85
CA ALA A 139 1.06 5.61 -13.76
C ALA A 139 0.76 6.86 -14.60
N GLU A 140 1.58 7.91 -14.50
CA GLU A 140 1.47 9.13 -15.31
C GLU A 140 1.57 8.85 -16.81
N GLU A 141 2.53 8.01 -17.22
CA GLU A 141 2.71 7.58 -18.62
C GLU A 141 1.46 6.89 -19.19
N ARG A 142 0.59 6.35 -18.33
CA ARG A 142 -0.68 5.71 -18.67
C ARG A 142 -1.90 6.58 -18.35
N GLY A 143 -1.70 7.87 -18.14
CA GLY A 143 -2.77 8.85 -17.97
C GLY A 143 -3.43 8.85 -16.59
N ALA A 144 -2.81 8.25 -15.57
CA ALA A 144 -3.32 8.36 -14.22
C ALA A 144 -3.24 9.80 -13.69
N ARG A 145 -4.18 10.16 -12.80
CA ARG A 145 -4.23 11.46 -12.13
C ARG A 145 -4.00 11.32 -10.62
N PHE A 146 -3.54 12.39 -9.98
CA PHE A 146 -3.20 12.43 -8.56
C PHE A 146 -3.98 13.53 -7.84
N PRO A 147 -5.29 13.35 -7.59
CA PRO A 147 -6.15 14.42 -7.06
C PRO A 147 -5.67 15.03 -5.74
N LEU A 148 -5.03 14.23 -4.87
CA LEU A 148 -4.51 14.72 -3.60
C LEU A 148 -3.31 15.68 -3.81
N VAL A 149 -2.44 15.42 -4.78
CA VAL A 149 -1.38 16.36 -5.19
C VAL A 149 -1.99 17.64 -5.77
N GLU A 150 -2.96 17.49 -6.67
CA GLU A 150 -3.63 18.63 -7.33
C GLU A 150 -4.34 19.56 -6.34
N ALA A 151 -4.89 19.00 -5.26
CA ALA A 151 -5.50 19.73 -4.16
C ALA A 151 -4.53 20.13 -3.03
N GLY A 152 -3.24 19.87 -3.19
CA GLY A 152 -2.19 20.30 -2.26
C GLY A 152 -2.16 19.55 -0.91
N PHE A 153 -2.62 18.30 -0.87
CA PHE A 153 -2.58 17.48 0.35
C PHE A 153 -1.18 16.95 0.64
N THR A 154 -0.75 17.19 1.88
CA THR A 154 0.32 16.41 2.52
C THR A 154 -0.27 15.18 3.21
N LYS A 155 0.58 14.25 3.60
CA LYS A 155 0.21 13.10 4.43
C LYS A 155 -0.38 13.52 5.77
N ALA A 156 0.12 14.61 6.37
CA ALA A 156 -0.41 15.14 7.61
C ALA A 156 -1.87 15.64 7.43
N ASP A 157 -2.14 16.33 6.33
CA ASP A 157 -3.49 16.79 5.98
C ASP A 157 -4.45 15.61 5.80
N ILE A 158 -4.03 14.57 5.09
CA ILE A 158 -4.82 13.35 4.86
C ILE A 158 -5.19 12.69 6.19
N ARG A 159 -4.22 12.52 7.10
CA ARG A 159 -4.49 11.95 8.43
C ARG A 159 -5.44 12.82 9.25
N ALA A 160 -5.27 14.14 9.21
CA ALA A 160 -6.13 15.08 9.93
C ALA A 160 -7.58 15.08 9.39
N ALA A 161 -7.76 15.10 8.07
CA ALA A 161 -9.06 15.02 7.43
C ALA A 161 -9.72 13.66 7.69
N SER A 162 -8.98 12.57 7.51
CA SER A 162 -9.46 11.20 7.79
C SER A 162 -9.91 11.03 9.23
N ARG A 163 -9.17 11.59 10.19
CA ARG A 163 -9.53 11.57 11.61
C ARG A 163 -10.80 12.34 11.90
N THR A 164 -11.00 13.49 11.25
CA THR A 164 -12.23 14.29 11.38
C THR A 164 -13.45 13.54 10.84
N LEU A 165 -13.26 12.77 9.76
CA LEU A 165 -14.28 11.92 9.16
C LEU A 165 -14.50 10.60 9.92
N GLY A 166 -13.69 10.31 10.96
CA GLY A 166 -13.79 9.07 11.72
C GLY A 166 -13.29 7.83 10.97
N LEU A 167 -12.52 7.98 9.89
CA LEU A 167 -12.03 6.84 9.10
C LEU A 167 -11.02 6.03 9.90
N ARG A 168 -11.26 4.73 10.11
CA ARG A 168 -10.36 3.84 10.88
C ARG A 168 -8.95 3.70 10.29
N THR A 169 -8.74 4.12 9.05
CA THR A 169 -7.44 4.11 8.38
C THR A 169 -6.57 5.33 8.69
N TRP A 170 -7.09 6.33 9.43
CA TRP A 170 -6.40 7.61 9.66
C TRP A 170 -5.01 7.46 10.30
N ASP A 171 -4.82 6.47 11.18
CA ASP A 171 -3.55 6.13 11.84
C ASP A 171 -2.90 4.86 11.27
N LYS A 172 -3.46 4.28 10.20
CA LYS A 172 -2.90 3.07 9.58
C LYS A 172 -1.45 3.34 9.15
N PRO A 173 -0.49 2.48 9.53
CA PRO A 173 0.88 2.62 9.07
C PRO A 173 1.01 2.41 7.57
N ALA A 174 2.07 2.95 6.97
CA ALA A 174 2.32 2.78 5.55
C ALA A 174 2.73 1.33 5.26
N ALA A 175 1.88 0.60 4.54
CA ALA A 175 2.19 -0.72 4.03
C ALA A 175 2.90 -0.61 2.67
N ALA A 176 4.05 -1.26 2.54
CA ALA A 176 4.70 -1.51 1.26
C ALA A 176 4.37 -2.94 0.81
N CYS A 177 4.51 -3.25 -0.47
CA CYS A 177 4.34 -4.63 -0.97
C CYS A 177 5.34 -5.60 -0.34
N LEU A 178 5.02 -6.90 -0.34
CA LEU A 178 5.87 -7.94 0.22
C LEU A 178 7.25 -7.99 -0.44
N ALA A 179 7.35 -7.68 -1.73
CA ALA A 179 8.63 -7.62 -2.45
C ALA A 179 9.60 -6.58 -1.86
N SER A 180 9.09 -5.56 -1.15
CA SER A 180 9.94 -4.60 -0.44
C SER A 180 10.71 -5.21 0.73
N ARG A 181 10.48 -6.47 1.08
CA ARG A 181 11.23 -7.19 2.13
C ARG A 181 12.46 -7.92 1.57
N ILE A 182 12.58 -7.96 0.25
CA ILE A 182 13.64 -8.65 -0.49
C ILE A 182 14.67 -7.60 -0.95
N PRO A 183 15.96 -7.74 -0.60
CA PRO A 183 17.01 -6.84 -1.05
C PRO A 183 17.06 -6.71 -2.58
N TYR A 184 17.33 -5.51 -3.09
CA TYR A 184 17.50 -5.31 -4.52
C TYR A 184 18.57 -6.25 -5.10
N GLY A 185 18.35 -6.71 -6.33
CA GLY A 185 19.18 -7.70 -7.01
C GLY A 185 18.90 -9.15 -6.60
N THR A 186 18.14 -9.39 -5.51
CA THR A 186 17.68 -10.74 -5.15
C THR A 186 16.35 -11.03 -5.86
N PRO A 187 16.23 -12.09 -6.66
CA PRO A 187 15.02 -12.34 -7.43
C PRO A 187 13.74 -12.46 -6.58
N VAL A 188 12.65 -11.85 -7.03
CA VAL A 188 11.33 -12.01 -6.39
C VAL A 188 10.74 -13.36 -6.79
N LEU A 189 10.63 -14.26 -5.81
CA LEU A 189 10.04 -15.59 -5.98
C LEU A 189 8.75 -15.74 -5.16
N LEU A 190 7.80 -16.50 -5.68
CA LEU A 190 6.52 -16.75 -5.01
C LEU A 190 6.71 -17.41 -3.65
N THR A 191 7.66 -18.33 -3.56
CA THR A 191 8.06 -19.00 -2.31
C THR A 191 8.54 -18.00 -1.27
N THR A 192 9.38 -17.05 -1.66
CA THR A 192 9.89 -15.98 -0.78
C THR A 192 8.77 -15.05 -0.31
N LEU A 193 7.90 -14.60 -1.23
CA LEU A 193 6.77 -13.74 -0.87
C LEU A 193 5.81 -14.44 0.12
N THR A 194 5.48 -15.71 -0.15
CA THR A 194 4.63 -16.54 0.72
C THR A 194 5.26 -16.73 2.10
N GLN A 195 6.57 -16.97 2.15
CA GLN A 195 7.33 -17.13 3.39
C GLN A 195 7.32 -15.84 4.22
N VAL A 196 7.58 -14.69 3.59
CA VAL A 196 7.52 -13.37 4.24
C VAL A 196 6.11 -13.09 4.77
N ASP A 197 5.07 -13.29 3.96
CA ASP A 197 3.68 -13.01 4.36
C ASP A 197 3.28 -13.85 5.58
N ARG A 198 3.58 -15.16 5.57
CA ARG A 198 3.31 -16.05 6.71
C ARG A 198 4.04 -15.62 7.98
N ALA A 199 5.29 -15.17 7.86
CA ALA A 199 6.06 -14.68 8.99
C ALA A 199 5.44 -13.38 9.55
N GLU A 200 5.16 -12.40 8.69
CA GLU A 200 4.57 -11.12 9.10
C GLU A 200 3.17 -11.29 9.71
N ALA A 201 2.30 -12.08 9.08
CA ALA A 201 0.96 -12.36 9.60
C ALA A 201 1.00 -13.07 10.96
N SER A 202 1.98 -13.95 11.17
CA SER A 202 2.16 -14.60 12.48
C SER A 202 2.61 -13.63 13.55
N LEU A 203 3.53 -12.72 13.24
CA LEU A 203 3.96 -11.69 14.17
C LEU A 203 2.85 -10.67 14.47
N ARG A 204 2.01 -10.33 13.48
CA ARG A 204 0.81 -9.51 13.69
C ARG A 204 -0.18 -10.15 14.66
N ARG A 205 -0.38 -11.47 14.59
CA ARG A 205 -1.19 -12.21 15.58
C ARG A 205 -0.60 -12.20 16.99
N LEU A 206 0.71 -11.99 17.12
CA LEU A 206 1.33 -11.76 18.43
C LEU A 206 1.11 -10.31 18.92
N GLY A 207 0.53 -9.41 18.12
CA GLY A 207 0.19 -8.05 18.54
C GLY A 207 1.18 -6.98 18.07
N PHE A 208 2.23 -7.34 17.34
CA PHE A 208 3.10 -6.36 16.69
C PHE A 208 2.37 -5.73 15.51
N ARG A 209 2.12 -4.41 15.54
CA ARG A 209 1.38 -3.72 14.48
C ARG A 209 2.29 -3.24 13.36
N GLN A 210 3.37 -2.57 13.73
CA GLN A 210 4.34 -2.01 12.79
C GLN A 210 5.54 -2.94 12.72
N LEU A 211 5.61 -3.74 11.66
CA LEU A 211 6.68 -4.73 11.50
C LEU A 211 7.05 -4.96 10.04
N ARG A 212 8.28 -5.44 9.84
CA ARG A 212 8.73 -6.07 8.59
C ARG A 212 9.57 -7.31 8.87
N VAL A 213 9.42 -8.33 8.05
CA VAL A 213 10.34 -9.49 8.02
C VAL A 213 11.18 -9.39 6.77
N ARG A 214 12.42 -8.93 6.89
CA ARG A 214 13.38 -8.87 5.78
C ARG A 214 13.94 -10.25 5.48
N HIS A 215 13.98 -10.58 4.20
CA HIS A 215 14.47 -11.86 3.71
C HIS A 215 15.95 -11.77 3.34
N TYR A 216 16.77 -12.62 3.95
CA TYR A 216 18.17 -12.85 3.62
C TYR A 216 18.41 -14.36 3.54
N ASP A 217 18.05 -14.97 2.41
CA ASP A 217 18.10 -16.41 2.18
C ASP A 217 17.38 -17.21 3.29
N ASP A 218 18.12 -17.89 4.16
CA ASP A 218 17.58 -18.69 5.28
C ASP A 218 17.37 -17.88 6.58
N THR A 219 17.66 -16.58 6.53
CA THR A 219 17.59 -15.66 7.67
C THR A 219 16.44 -14.66 7.52
N ALA A 220 15.61 -14.58 8.55
CA ALA A 220 14.62 -13.52 8.74
C ALA A 220 15.18 -12.46 9.67
N ARG A 221 15.30 -11.22 9.19
CA ARG A 221 15.59 -10.06 10.03
C ARG A 221 14.30 -9.29 10.31
N ILE A 222 13.87 -9.30 11.56
CA ILE A 222 12.63 -8.65 12.01
C ILE A 222 12.94 -7.19 12.33
N GLU A 223 12.19 -6.27 11.73
CA GLU A 223 12.17 -4.85 12.07
C GLU A 223 10.84 -4.55 12.78
N LEU A 224 10.89 -3.94 13.97
CA LEU A 224 9.73 -3.53 14.77
C LEU A 224 9.87 -2.06 15.19
N ASP A 225 8.79 -1.42 15.62
CA ASP A 225 8.91 -0.15 16.34
C ASP A 225 9.83 -0.31 17.55
N LEU A 226 10.65 0.72 17.84
CA LEU A 226 11.61 0.67 18.95
C LEU A 226 10.94 0.39 20.31
N ALA A 227 9.71 0.87 20.48
CA ALA A 227 8.90 0.63 21.67
C ALA A 227 8.48 -0.85 21.83
N ASP A 228 8.46 -1.63 20.75
CA ASP A 228 8.06 -3.04 20.74
C ASP A 228 9.25 -3.99 20.97
N LEU A 229 10.50 -3.51 20.88
CA LEU A 229 11.69 -4.34 21.06
C LEU A 229 11.75 -5.06 22.43
N PRO A 230 11.42 -4.41 23.58
CA PRO A 230 11.40 -5.10 24.86
C PRO A 230 10.42 -6.28 24.88
N ALA A 231 9.19 -6.06 24.38
CA ALA A 231 8.17 -7.11 24.29
C ALA A 231 8.61 -8.26 23.36
N ALA A 232 9.34 -7.96 22.27
CA ALA A 232 9.89 -8.96 21.38
C ALA A 232 10.94 -9.86 22.06
N VAL A 233 11.80 -9.29 22.90
CA VAL A 233 12.81 -10.06 23.65
C VAL A 233 12.16 -10.95 24.72
N GLU A 234 11.14 -10.43 25.41
CA GLU A 234 10.35 -11.21 26.36
C GLU A 234 9.66 -12.40 25.68
N ARG A 235 9.07 -12.17 24.51
CA ARG A 235 8.32 -13.17 23.72
C ARG A 235 9.14 -13.88 22.65
N ARG A 236 10.48 -13.87 22.78
CA ARG A 236 11.41 -14.40 21.76
C ARG A 236 11.11 -15.84 21.34
N ALA A 237 10.64 -16.69 22.25
CA ALA A 237 10.34 -18.09 21.94
C ALA A 237 9.15 -18.21 20.97
N GLU A 238 8.08 -17.45 21.20
CA GLU A 238 6.90 -17.41 20.32
C GLU A 238 7.27 -16.85 18.93
N ILE A 239 8.11 -15.80 18.91
CA ILE A 239 8.60 -15.18 17.67
C ILE A 239 9.44 -16.16 16.85
N VAL A 240 10.45 -16.79 17.48
CA VAL A 240 11.33 -17.75 16.81
C VAL A 240 10.53 -18.91 16.23
N ASP A 241 9.58 -19.43 17.00
CA ASP A 241 8.72 -20.54 16.60
C ASP A 241 7.79 -20.15 15.43
N ALA A 242 7.16 -18.96 15.49
CA ALA A 242 6.35 -18.41 14.42
C ALA A 242 7.13 -18.24 13.11
N VAL A 243 8.32 -17.64 13.18
CA VAL A 243 9.14 -17.34 11.99
C VAL A 243 9.80 -18.60 11.42
N ARG A 244 10.18 -19.57 12.27
CA ARG A 244 10.66 -20.88 11.80
C ARG A 244 9.57 -21.68 11.08
N ARG A 245 8.34 -21.66 11.59
CA ARG A 245 7.19 -22.28 10.89
C ARG A 245 6.90 -21.64 9.53
N ALA A 246 7.26 -20.38 9.34
CA ALA A 246 7.17 -19.71 8.04
C ALA A 246 8.27 -20.18 7.05
N GLY A 247 9.31 -20.87 7.54
CA GLY A 247 10.34 -21.52 6.72
C GLY A 247 11.77 -21.00 6.93
N TYR A 248 11.99 -20.05 7.84
CA TYR A 248 13.33 -19.50 8.10
C TYR A 248 14.13 -20.37 9.06
N ARG A 249 15.44 -20.47 8.86
CA ARG A 249 16.36 -21.18 9.76
C ARG A 249 16.80 -20.28 10.91
N TYR A 250 17.19 -19.05 10.57
CA TYR A 250 17.69 -18.05 11.51
C TYR A 250 16.69 -16.91 11.65
N VAL A 251 16.54 -16.44 12.89
CA VAL A 251 15.62 -15.35 13.24
C VAL A 251 16.44 -14.32 14.00
N THR A 252 16.49 -13.10 13.47
CA THR A 252 17.23 -11.98 14.05
C THR A 252 16.30 -10.80 14.26
N LEU A 253 16.66 -9.93 15.19
CA LEU A 253 15.96 -8.68 15.47
C LEU A 253 16.88 -7.53 15.08
N ASP A 254 16.38 -6.59 14.28
CA ASP A 254 17.09 -5.38 13.92
C ASP A 254 17.08 -4.41 15.11
N LEU A 255 18.26 -4.09 15.63
CA LEU A 255 18.41 -3.20 16.79
C LEU A 255 18.11 -1.74 16.44
N GLU A 256 18.16 -1.36 15.16
CA GLU A 256 17.76 -0.03 14.70
C GLU A 256 16.24 0.10 14.56
N GLY A 257 15.52 -1.03 14.64
CA GLY A 257 14.06 -1.07 14.52
C GLY A 257 13.56 -0.79 13.11
N PHE A 258 12.26 -0.49 13.01
CA PHE A 258 11.58 -0.18 11.76
C PHE A 258 11.99 1.20 11.24
N ARG A 259 12.43 1.24 9.97
CA ARG A 259 12.66 2.48 9.22
C ARG A 259 12.00 2.40 7.85
N SER A 260 11.35 3.50 7.44
CA SER A 260 10.88 3.62 6.06
C SER A 260 12.09 3.67 5.12
N GLY A 261 12.05 2.95 3.99
CA GLY A 261 13.12 3.00 2.99
C GLY A 261 14.42 2.24 3.32
N ASN A 262 14.48 1.40 4.37
CA ASN A 262 15.71 0.71 4.85
C ASN A 262 16.45 -0.18 3.82
N LEU A 263 15.92 -0.39 2.62
CA LEU A 263 16.57 -1.16 1.53
C LEU A 263 16.90 -0.29 0.31
N ASN A 264 16.67 1.03 0.37
CA ASN A 264 16.89 1.95 -0.74
C ASN A 264 18.33 2.51 -0.83
N GLY A 265 19.26 1.96 -0.05
CA GLY A 265 20.66 2.39 0.01
C GLY A 265 21.21 2.26 1.42
#